data_AF-A0A7T5ELZ4-F1
#
_entry.id   AF-A0A7T5ELZ4-F1
#
_cell.length_a   1.000
_cell.length_b   1.000
_cell.length_c   1.000
_cell.angle_alpha   90.00
_cell.angle_beta   90.00
_cell.angle_gamma   90.00
#
_symmetry.space_group_name_H-M   'P 1'
#
loop_
_entity.id
_entity.type
_entity.pdbx_description
1 polymer ?
#
loop_
_entity_poly.entity_id
_entity_poly.type
_entity_poly.pdbx_seq_one_letter_code
_entity_poly.pdbx_strand_id
1 'polypeptide(L)'
;MTKQVQLVSSGHLDVNELRISNRDEIGTLASSVNQINVSRLEMEKVIQVLGQKSEQIGNVISLITNIAAQTNLLALNAAIEAARAGEHGRGFAVVADEVRKLAEESSRAGGQVHDLILDIQLEVGKTVEAMERNGHAIGQGLNLVNQAGKAFEEITSGVDQVSEQIQTISAAIQEMNASTDTLLHTAYHAEQATRESEAHAQNVAASAEEQHASMEEISSAAETLAKMAENLQSVVNRFKL
;
A
#
# COMPACT_ATOMS: atom_id res chain seq x y z
N MET A 1 -6.41 32.59 -3.47
CA MET A 1 -5.16 31.82 -3.29
C MET A 1 -5.07 31.16 -1.91
N THR A 2 -5.43 31.84 -0.82
CA THR A 2 -5.47 31.29 0.56
C THR A 2 -6.30 30.00 0.69
N LYS A 3 -7.40 29.88 -0.06
CA LYS A 3 -8.28 28.71 -0.06
C LYS A 3 -7.63 27.44 -0.63
N GLN A 4 -6.73 27.56 -1.62
CA GLN A 4 -6.01 26.42 -2.20
C GLN A 4 -4.87 25.94 -1.30
N VAL A 5 -4.15 26.85 -0.64
CA VAL A 5 -3.13 26.51 0.36
C VAL A 5 -3.78 25.78 1.56
N GLN A 6 -4.95 26.24 1.99
CA GLN A 6 -5.71 25.60 3.07
C GLN A 6 -6.26 24.21 2.66
N LEU A 7 -6.63 24.03 1.38
CA LEU A 7 -7.00 22.73 0.80
C LEU A 7 -5.83 21.73 0.74
N VAL A 8 -4.62 22.20 0.42
CA VAL A 8 -3.41 21.36 0.44
C VAL A 8 -3.07 20.96 1.88
N SER A 9 -3.20 21.88 2.84
CA SER A 9 -2.99 21.59 4.26
C SER A 9 -4.03 20.62 4.82
N SER A 10 -5.31 20.72 4.41
CA SER A 10 -6.33 19.74 4.80
C SER A 10 -6.14 18.39 4.10
N GLY A 11 -5.72 18.37 2.83
CA GLY A 11 -5.37 17.14 2.13
C GLY A 11 -4.21 16.39 2.78
N HIS A 12 -3.28 17.11 3.42
CA HIS A 12 -2.18 16.51 4.16
C HIS A 12 -2.63 15.77 5.44
N LEU A 13 -3.74 16.20 6.05
CA LEU A 13 -4.36 15.52 7.20
C LEU A 13 -5.05 14.23 6.75
N ASP A 14 -5.84 14.27 5.67
CA ASP A 14 -6.52 13.08 5.11
C ASP A 14 -5.53 12.00 4.68
N VAL A 15 -4.41 12.38 4.04
CA VAL A 15 -3.38 11.42 3.60
C VAL A 15 -2.69 10.73 4.77
N ASN A 16 -2.41 11.45 5.86
CA ASN A 16 -1.79 10.85 7.05
C ASN A 16 -2.76 9.91 7.78
N GLU A 17 -4.05 10.26 7.84
CA GLU A 17 -5.07 9.40 8.42
C GLU A 17 -5.24 8.11 7.58
N LEU A 18 -5.30 8.25 6.25
CA LEU A 18 -5.36 7.10 5.33
C LEU A 18 -4.13 6.20 5.44
N ARG A 19 -2.93 6.78 5.63
CA ARG A 19 -1.68 6.04 5.86
C ARG A 19 -1.75 5.20 7.13
N ILE A 20 -2.18 5.79 8.23
CA ILE A 20 -2.26 5.10 9.53
C ILE A 20 -3.30 3.99 9.44
N SER A 21 -4.48 4.27 8.89
CA SER A 21 -5.54 3.26 8.69
C SER A 21 -5.04 2.09 7.85
N ASN A 22 -4.42 2.34 6.69
CA ASN A 22 -3.91 1.27 5.83
C ASN A 22 -2.82 0.43 6.52
N ARG A 23 -1.92 1.07 7.27
CA ARG A 23 -0.86 0.37 8.01
C ARG A 23 -1.46 -0.54 9.09
N ASP A 24 -2.47 -0.05 9.81
CA ASP A 24 -3.17 -0.82 10.84
C ASP A 24 -3.98 -1.98 10.23
N GLU A 25 -4.63 -1.76 9.09
CA GLU A 25 -5.35 -2.81 8.36
C GLU A 25 -4.42 -3.93 7.88
N ILE A 26 -3.27 -3.59 7.28
CA ILE A 26 -2.27 -4.58 6.86
C ILE A 26 -1.68 -5.32 8.07
N GLY A 27 -1.39 -4.61 9.16
CA GLY A 27 -0.91 -5.22 10.41
C GLY A 27 -1.94 -6.19 11.01
N THR A 28 -3.21 -5.80 11.01
CA THR A 28 -4.33 -6.63 11.47
C THR A 28 -4.51 -7.86 10.59
N LEU A 29 -4.39 -7.70 9.28
CA LEU A 29 -4.44 -8.80 8.31
C LEU A 29 -3.28 -9.79 8.52
N ALA A 30 -2.05 -9.30 8.71
CA ALA A 30 -0.89 -10.12 8.98
C ALA A 30 -1.06 -10.92 10.30
N SER A 31 -1.54 -10.26 11.35
CA SER A 31 -1.85 -10.91 12.63
C SER A 31 -2.92 -12.00 12.47
N SER A 32 -3.98 -11.72 11.71
CA SER A 32 -5.07 -12.67 11.45
C SER A 32 -4.58 -13.90 10.69
N VAL A 33 -3.77 -13.73 9.64
CA VAL A 33 -3.17 -14.85 8.88
C VAL A 33 -2.24 -15.67 9.78
N ASN A 34 -1.46 -15.02 10.64
CA ASN A 34 -0.62 -15.73 11.60
C ASN A 34 -1.45 -16.53 12.62
N GLN A 35 -2.57 -15.98 13.11
CA GLN A 35 -3.46 -16.68 14.03
C GLN A 35 -4.12 -17.89 13.38
N ILE A 36 -4.49 -17.79 12.09
CA ILE A 36 -4.96 -18.94 11.30
C ILE A 36 -3.87 -20.01 11.22
N ASN A 37 -2.60 -19.62 11.02
CA ASN A 37 -1.48 -20.56 10.99
C ASN A 37 -1.29 -21.29 12.34
N VAL A 38 -1.37 -20.56 13.46
CA VAL A 38 -1.29 -21.16 14.80
C VAL A 38 -2.43 -22.14 15.02
N SER A 39 -3.67 -21.76 14.70
CA SER A 39 -4.83 -22.65 14.81
C SER A 39 -4.68 -23.90 13.93
N ARG A 40 -4.11 -23.77 12.72
CA ARG A 40 -3.79 -24.92 11.85
C ARG A 40 -2.87 -25.92 12.54
N LEU A 41 -1.78 -25.44 13.16
CA LEU A 41 -0.80 -26.28 13.85
C LEU A 41 -1.40 -26.99 15.06
N GLU A 42 -2.31 -26.34 15.79
CA GLU A 42 -3.05 -26.97 16.88
C GLU A 42 -3.97 -28.09 16.36
N MET A 43 -4.71 -27.85 15.28
CA MET A 43 -5.55 -28.87 14.67
C MET A 43 -4.74 -30.07 14.15
N GLU A 44 -3.57 -29.82 13.55
CA GLU A 44 -2.64 -30.86 13.09
C GLU A 44 -2.23 -31.79 14.24
N LYS A 45 -1.91 -31.21 15.40
CA LYS A 45 -1.59 -31.98 16.61
C LYS A 45 -2.78 -32.83 17.09
N VAL A 46 -3.99 -32.29 17.07
CA VAL A 46 -5.21 -33.02 17.47
C VAL A 46 -5.47 -34.20 16.53
N ILE A 47 -5.32 -33.99 15.22
CA ILE A 47 -5.52 -35.04 14.21
C ILE A 47 -4.45 -36.13 14.30
N GLN A 48 -3.19 -35.78 14.56
CA GLN A 48 -2.14 -36.79 14.83
C GLN A 48 -2.48 -37.66 16.04
N VAL A 49 -2.94 -37.05 17.15
CA VAL A 49 -3.37 -37.80 18.33
C VAL A 49 -4.57 -38.69 18.03
N LEU A 50 -5.52 -38.23 17.21
CA LEU A 50 -6.67 -39.03 16.78
C LEU A 50 -6.23 -40.24 15.93
N GLY A 51 -5.27 -40.05 15.03
CA GLY A 51 -4.67 -41.14 14.25
C GLY A 51 -4.05 -42.22 15.14
N GLN A 52 -3.21 -41.81 16.10
CA GLN A 52 -2.58 -42.72 17.06
C GLN A 52 -3.62 -43.47 17.92
N LYS A 53 -4.66 -42.78 18.40
CA LYS A 53 -5.74 -43.42 19.17
C LYS A 53 -6.52 -44.41 18.34
N SER A 54 -6.78 -44.10 17.07
CA SER A 54 -7.51 -44.99 16.15
C SER A 54 -6.70 -46.26 15.87
N GLU A 55 -5.39 -46.14 15.67
CA GLU A 55 -4.47 -47.28 15.58
C GLU A 55 -4.48 -48.15 16.85
N GLN A 56 -4.43 -47.54 18.03
CA GLN A 56 -4.52 -48.26 19.30
C GLN A 56 -5.85 -49.02 19.44
N ILE A 57 -6.98 -48.41 19.05
CA ILE A 57 -8.28 -49.08 19.07
C ILE A 57 -8.30 -50.24 18.06
N GLY A 58 -7.75 -50.06 16.86
CA GLY A 58 -7.63 -51.13 15.86
C GLY A 58 -6.88 -52.36 16.38
N ASN A 59 -5.80 -52.14 17.14
CA ASN A 59 -5.04 -53.22 17.80
C ASN A 59 -5.87 -53.94 18.89
N VAL A 60 -6.64 -53.18 19.69
CA VAL A 60 -7.52 -53.76 20.73
C VAL A 60 -8.64 -54.58 20.10
N ILE A 61 -9.26 -54.10 19.02
CA ILE A 61 -10.32 -54.82 18.30
C ILE A 61 -9.78 -56.10 17.65
N SER A 62 -8.56 -56.05 17.10
CA SER A 62 -7.88 -57.24 16.56
C SER A 62 -7.67 -58.29 17.65
N LEU A 63 -7.23 -57.88 18.85
CA LEU A 63 -7.10 -58.77 20.01
C LEU A 63 -8.44 -59.37 20.44
N ILE A 64 -9.51 -58.56 20.54
CA ILE A 64 -10.86 -59.03 20.90
C ILE A 64 -11.37 -60.05 19.87
N THR A 65 -11.16 -59.78 18.58
CA THR A 65 -11.57 -60.69 17.50
C THR A 65 -10.83 -62.03 17.59
N ASN A 66 -9.53 -62.01 17.92
CA ASN A 66 -8.75 -63.21 18.17
C ASN A 66 -9.23 -63.99 19.40
N ILE A 67 -9.55 -63.30 20.50
CA ILE A 67 -10.11 -63.92 21.71
C ILE A 67 -11.47 -64.54 21.43
N ALA A 68 -12.32 -63.87 20.65
CA ALA A 68 -13.62 -64.39 20.23
C ALA A 68 -13.46 -65.65 19.38
N ALA A 69 -12.53 -65.67 18.42
CA ALA A 69 -12.22 -66.86 17.62
C ALA A 69 -11.71 -68.03 18.48
N GLN A 70 -10.85 -67.76 19.47
CA GLN A 70 -10.35 -68.78 20.39
C GLN A 70 -11.45 -69.31 21.32
N THR A 71 -12.30 -68.43 21.82
CA THR A 71 -13.49 -68.79 22.63
C THR A 71 -14.45 -69.65 21.82
N ASN A 72 -14.66 -69.32 20.53
CA ASN A 72 -15.48 -70.12 19.62
C ASN A 72 -14.94 -71.55 19.47
N LEU A 73 -13.62 -71.70 19.29
CA LEU A 73 -12.94 -73.00 19.22
C LEU A 73 -13.03 -73.79 20.54
N LEU A 74 -12.86 -73.11 21.68
CA LEU A 74 -13.01 -73.74 23.01
C LEU A 74 -14.44 -74.21 23.26
N ALA A 75 -15.42 -73.39 22.89
CA ALA A 75 -16.84 -73.73 23.01
C ALA A 75 -17.22 -74.91 22.10
N LEU A 76 -16.68 -74.97 20.89
CA LEU A 76 -16.85 -76.10 19.98
C LEU A 76 -16.28 -77.39 20.58
N ASN A 77 -15.06 -77.36 21.13
CA ASN A 77 -14.46 -78.51 21.79
C ASN A 77 -15.28 -78.96 23.01
N ALA A 78 -15.80 -78.02 23.80
CA ALA A 78 -16.67 -78.32 24.93
C ALA A 78 -18.00 -78.95 24.49
N ALA A 79 -18.60 -78.48 23.39
CA ALA A 79 -19.81 -79.06 22.82
C ALA A 79 -19.57 -80.50 22.33
N ILE A 80 -18.42 -80.78 21.72
CA ILE A 80 -18.01 -82.13 21.30
C ILE A 80 -17.88 -83.06 22.51
N GLU A 81 -17.19 -82.62 23.57
CA GLU A 81 -16.99 -83.45 24.77
C GLU A 81 -18.29 -83.66 25.54
N ALA A 82 -19.17 -82.65 25.58
CA ALA A 82 -20.50 -82.76 26.15
C ALA A 82 -21.39 -83.77 25.39
N ALA A 83 -21.32 -83.80 24.05
CA ALA A 83 -21.98 -84.81 23.23
C ALA A 83 -21.42 -86.22 23.50
N ARG A 84 -20.11 -86.32 23.75
CA ARG A 84 -19.43 -87.59 24.06
C ARG A 84 -19.84 -88.17 25.42
N ALA A 85 -20.16 -87.33 26.40
CA ALA A 85 -20.65 -87.71 27.72
C ALA A 85 -22.13 -88.18 27.74
N GLY A 86 -22.83 -88.13 26.59
CA GLY A 86 -24.21 -88.61 26.45
C GLY A 86 -25.19 -87.85 27.35
N GLU A 87 -26.07 -88.59 28.05
CA GLU A 87 -27.11 -88.00 28.92
C GLU A 87 -26.54 -87.15 30.07
N HIS A 88 -25.33 -87.43 30.55
CA HIS A 88 -24.69 -86.66 31.62
C HIS A 88 -24.11 -85.32 31.14
N GLY A 89 -23.90 -85.15 29.83
CA GLY A 89 -23.35 -83.93 29.23
C GLY A 89 -24.40 -82.94 28.72
N ARG A 90 -25.69 -83.27 28.81
CA ARG A 90 -26.79 -82.50 28.19
C ARG A 90 -26.84 -81.04 28.63
N GLY A 91 -26.64 -80.76 29.92
CA GLY A 91 -26.58 -79.38 30.45
C GLY A 91 -25.34 -78.61 29.99
N PHE A 92 -24.19 -79.27 29.92
CA PHE A 92 -22.95 -78.67 29.41
C PHE A 92 -23.00 -78.37 27.91
N ALA A 93 -23.70 -79.20 27.13
CA ALA A 93 -23.88 -78.98 25.70
C ALA A 93 -24.65 -77.69 25.40
N VAL A 94 -25.68 -77.38 26.19
CA VAL A 94 -26.46 -76.13 26.05
C VAL A 94 -25.60 -74.91 26.36
N VAL A 95 -24.81 -74.97 27.45
CA VAL A 95 -23.90 -73.87 27.81
C VAL A 95 -22.82 -73.68 26.75
N ALA A 96 -22.24 -74.76 26.23
CA ALA A 96 -21.22 -74.69 25.19
C ALA A 96 -21.75 -74.06 23.89
N ASP A 97 -22.97 -74.39 23.45
CA ASP A 97 -23.55 -73.78 22.26
C ASP A 97 -23.92 -72.30 22.46
N GLU A 98 -24.32 -71.90 23.67
CA GLU A 98 -24.56 -70.49 24.01
C GLU A 98 -23.26 -69.66 24.02
N VAL A 99 -22.18 -70.20 24.60
CA VAL A 99 -20.85 -69.57 24.56
C VAL A 99 -20.34 -69.46 23.12
N ARG A 100 -20.58 -70.47 22.29
CA ARG A 100 -20.24 -70.46 20.86
C ARG A 100 -20.94 -69.33 20.12
N LYS A 101 -22.26 -69.17 20.31
CA LYS A 101 -23.03 -68.08 19.71
C LYS A 101 -22.54 -66.70 20.15
N LEU A 102 -22.28 -66.52 21.45
CA LEU A 102 -21.72 -65.26 21.98
C LEU A 102 -20.35 -64.94 21.38
N ALA A 103 -19.51 -65.96 21.16
CA ALA A 103 -18.21 -65.81 20.52
C ALA A 103 -18.34 -65.41 19.03
N GLU A 104 -19.25 -66.03 18.28
CA GLU A 104 -19.54 -65.65 16.88
C GLU A 104 -20.12 -64.24 16.76
N GLU A 105 -21.03 -63.84 17.66
CA GLU A 105 -21.55 -62.47 17.73
C GLU A 105 -20.46 -61.46 18.08
N SER A 106 -19.59 -61.78 19.04
CA SER A 106 -18.45 -60.93 19.43
C SER A 106 -17.46 -60.75 18.28
N SER A 107 -17.17 -61.81 17.54
CA SER A 107 -16.29 -61.75 16.36
C SER A 107 -16.89 -60.87 15.25
N ARG A 108 -18.20 -61.00 14.99
CA ARG A 108 -18.91 -60.19 14.00
C ARG A 108 -18.95 -58.71 14.37
N ALA A 109 -19.26 -58.40 15.64
CA ALA A 109 -19.22 -57.04 16.16
C ALA A 109 -17.81 -56.46 16.11
N GLY A 110 -16.78 -57.26 16.44
CA GLY A 110 -15.38 -56.88 16.29
C GLY A 110 -15.02 -56.50 14.86
N GLY A 111 -15.46 -57.27 13.86
CA GLY A 111 -15.28 -56.95 12.45
C GLY A 111 -15.93 -55.63 12.05
N GLN A 112 -17.17 -55.37 12.47
CA GLN A 112 -17.86 -54.10 12.18
C GLN A 112 -17.13 -52.89 12.80
N VAL A 113 -16.62 -53.02 14.02
CA VAL A 113 -15.83 -51.95 14.65
C VAL A 113 -14.47 -51.78 13.95
N HIS A 114 -13.86 -52.87 13.48
CA HIS A 114 -12.63 -52.80 12.70
C HIS A 114 -12.81 -51.99 11.42
N ASP A 115 -13.88 -52.25 10.66
CA ASP A 115 -14.19 -51.50 9.43
C ASP A 115 -14.38 -50.00 9.73
N LEU A 116 -15.12 -49.66 10.80
CA LEU A 116 -15.29 -48.26 11.24
C LEU A 116 -13.94 -47.59 11.60
N ILE A 117 -13.01 -48.33 12.22
CA ILE A 117 -11.70 -47.81 12.56
C ILE A 117 -10.85 -47.57 11.31
N LEU A 118 -10.91 -48.46 10.31
CA LEU A 118 -10.24 -48.26 9.03
C LEU A 118 -10.77 -47.01 8.31
N ASP A 119 -12.10 -46.81 8.31
CA ASP A 119 -12.72 -45.61 7.75
C ASP A 119 -12.25 -44.34 8.46
N ILE A 120 -12.18 -44.35 9.80
CA ILE A 120 -11.65 -43.23 10.59
C ILE A 120 -10.19 -42.95 10.25
N GLN A 121 -9.35 -43.99 10.13
CA GLN A 121 -7.94 -43.82 9.77
C GLN A 121 -7.78 -43.21 8.37
N LEU A 122 -8.62 -43.61 7.42
CA LEU A 122 -8.62 -43.08 6.06
C LEU A 122 -9.05 -41.60 6.03
N GLU A 123 -10.08 -41.23 6.77
CA GLU A 123 -10.51 -39.82 6.92
C GLU A 123 -9.48 -38.96 7.66
N VAL A 124 -8.79 -39.52 8.66
CA VAL A 124 -7.64 -38.86 9.31
C VAL A 124 -6.54 -38.57 8.28
N GLY A 125 -6.19 -39.54 7.44
CA GLY A 125 -5.19 -39.37 6.37
C GLY A 125 -5.56 -38.25 5.40
N LYS A 126 -6.80 -38.25 4.89
CA LYS A 126 -7.32 -37.16 4.02
C LYS A 126 -7.27 -35.80 4.71
N THR A 127 -7.56 -35.75 6.01
CA THR A 127 -7.54 -34.51 6.80
C THR A 127 -6.11 -33.97 6.92
N VAL A 128 -5.11 -34.83 7.12
CA VAL A 128 -3.69 -34.44 7.16
C VAL A 128 -3.26 -33.84 5.81
N GLU A 129 -3.57 -34.49 4.68
CA GLU A 129 -3.25 -33.95 3.34
C GLU A 129 -3.95 -32.60 3.08
N ALA A 130 -5.18 -32.43 3.53
CA ALA A 130 -5.90 -31.16 3.43
C ALA A 130 -5.23 -30.06 4.29
N MET A 131 -4.77 -30.40 5.49
CA MET A 131 -4.04 -29.48 6.36
C MET A 131 -2.71 -29.05 5.74
N GLU A 132 -1.94 -29.97 5.16
CA GLU A 132 -0.69 -29.64 4.46
C GLU A 132 -0.91 -28.64 3.32
N ARG A 133 -1.90 -28.89 2.46
CA ARG A 133 -2.30 -27.95 1.40
C ARG A 133 -2.71 -26.59 1.97
N ASN A 134 -3.46 -26.58 3.06
CA ASN A 134 -3.85 -25.34 3.74
C ASN A 134 -2.63 -24.58 4.28
N GLY A 135 -1.63 -25.29 4.82
CA GLY A 135 -0.38 -24.65 5.27
C GLY A 135 0.37 -23.97 4.14
N HIS A 136 0.42 -24.60 2.97
CA HIS A 136 1.02 -23.97 1.79
C HIS A 136 0.26 -22.71 1.38
N ALA A 137 -1.08 -22.75 1.35
CA ALA A 137 -1.91 -21.60 1.02
C ALA A 137 -1.77 -20.45 2.04
N ILE A 138 -1.73 -20.76 3.34
CA ILE A 138 -1.48 -19.78 4.41
C ILE A 138 -0.09 -19.15 4.24
N GLY A 139 0.94 -19.94 3.96
CA GLY A 139 2.30 -19.43 3.72
C GLY A 139 2.39 -18.51 2.51
N GLN A 140 1.71 -18.86 1.41
CA GLN A 140 1.56 -17.97 0.25
C GLN A 140 0.82 -16.68 0.62
N GLY A 141 -0.26 -16.79 1.39
CA GLY A 141 -1.02 -15.64 1.90
C GLY A 141 -0.17 -14.69 2.73
N LEU A 142 0.65 -15.22 3.64
CA LEU A 142 1.56 -14.41 4.46
C LEU A 142 2.60 -13.67 3.61
N ASN A 143 3.15 -14.33 2.59
CA ASN A 143 4.05 -13.68 1.62
C ASN A 143 3.35 -12.55 0.87
N LEU A 144 2.10 -12.76 0.44
CA LEU A 144 1.32 -11.74 -0.27
C LEU A 144 1.02 -10.53 0.62
N VAL A 145 0.65 -10.75 1.89
CA VAL A 145 0.44 -9.67 2.87
C VAL A 145 1.73 -8.86 3.08
N ASN A 146 2.89 -9.52 3.20
CA ASN A 146 4.17 -8.83 3.31
C ASN A 146 4.51 -8.02 2.06
N GLN A 147 4.23 -8.54 0.86
CA GLN A 147 4.43 -7.81 -0.39
C GLN A 147 3.50 -6.60 -0.49
N ALA A 148 2.22 -6.76 -0.11
CA ALA A 148 1.27 -5.66 -0.05
C ALA A 148 1.74 -4.57 0.92
N GLY A 149 2.22 -4.95 2.11
CA GLY A 149 2.79 -4.02 3.09
C GLY A 149 3.94 -3.19 2.50
N LYS A 150 4.89 -3.83 1.83
CA LYS A 150 6.00 -3.13 1.14
C LYS A 150 5.52 -2.19 0.04
N ALA A 151 4.60 -2.64 -0.81
CA ALA A 151 4.04 -1.80 -1.87
C ALA A 151 3.34 -0.56 -1.29
N PHE A 152 2.63 -0.71 -0.17
CA PHE A 152 2.02 0.43 0.53
C PHE A 152 3.06 1.38 1.14
N GLU A 153 4.18 0.88 1.66
CA GLU A 153 5.30 1.72 2.11
C GLU A 153 5.91 2.54 0.96
N GLU A 154 6.10 1.92 -0.22
CA GLU A 154 6.59 2.61 -1.42
C GLU A 154 5.61 3.69 -1.90
N ILE A 155 4.30 3.38 -1.97
CA ILE A 155 3.25 4.35 -2.32
C ILE A 155 3.27 5.52 -1.34
N THR A 156 3.35 5.22 -0.05
CA THR A 156 3.39 6.20 1.03
C THR A 156 4.59 7.15 0.87
N SER A 157 5.77 6.61 0.57
CA SER A 157 6.96 7.41 0.31
C SER A 157 6.81 8.28 -0.94
N GLY A 158 6.20 7.76 -2.01
CA GLY A 158 5.93 8.53 -3.22
C GLY A 158 4.96 9.70 -2.98
N VAL A 159 3.94 9.49 -2.15
CA VAL A 159 3.01 10.55 -1.75
C VAL A 159 3.71 11.64 -0.94
N ASP A 160 4.61 11.28 -0.02
CA ASP A 160 5.39 12.24 0.76
C ASP A 160 6.24 13.14 -0.18
N GLN A 161 6.90 12.53 -1.19
CA GLN A 161 7.68 13.27 -2.18
C GLN A 161 6.83 14.23 -3.01
N VAL A 162 5.64 13.80 -3.44
CA VAL A 162 4.72 14.68 -4.18
C VAL A 162 4.27 15.85 -3.30
N SER A 163 4.01 15.62 -2.02
CA SER A 163 3.64 16.70 -1.10
C SER A 163 4.76 17.72 -0.92
N GLU A 164 6.00 17.26 -0.78
CA GLU A 164 7.18 18.14 -0.72
C GLU A 164 7.30 19.00 -1.99
N GLN A 165 7.17 18.38 -3.17
CA GLN A 165 7.20 19.11 -4.44
C GLN A 165 6.10 20.17 -4.54
N ILE A 166 4.89 19.87 -4.07
CA ILE A 166 3.78 20.83 -4.02
C ILE A 166 4.12 22.02 -3.12
N GLN A 167 4.76 21.80 -1.97
CA GLN A 167 5.21 22.87 -1.09
C GLN A 167 6.27 23.76 -1.77
N THR A 168 7.24 23.15 -2.45
CA THR A 168 8.26 23.89 -3.23
C THR A 168 7.62 24.73 -4.34
N ILE A 169 6.68 24.15 -5.10
CA ILE A 169 5.96 24.88 -6.16
C ILE A 169 5.15 26.02 -5.56
N SER A 170 4.47 25.80 -4.44
CA SER A 170 3.69 26.85 -3.76
C SER A 170 4.58 28.01 -3.32
N ALA A 171 5.80 27.74 -2.82
CA ALA A 171 6.77 28.77 -2.46
C ALA A 171 7.24 29.54 -3.71
N ALA A 172 7.58 28.84 -4.80
CA ALA A 172 7.99 29.47 -6.05
C ALA A 172 6.89 30.38 -6.64
N ILE A 173 5.62 29.99 -6.53
CA ILE A 173 4.49 30.83 -6.97
C ILE A 173 4.38 32.10 -6.10
N GLN A 174 4.59 32.00 -4.78
CA GLN A 174 4.59 33.18 -3.91
C GLN A 174 5.71 34.17 -4.30
N GLU A 175 6.90 33.67 -4.59
CA GLU A 175 8.03 34.48 -5.07
C GLU A 175 7.71 35.12 -6.43
N MET A 176 7.12 34.37 -7.36
CA MET A 176 6.71 34.88 -8.67
C MET A 176 5.68 36.01 -8.56
N ASN A 177 4.72 35.90 -7.63
CA ASN A 177 3.76 36.97 -7.37
C ASN A 177 4.46 38.24 -6.87
N ALA A 178 5.39 38.12 -5.92
CA ALA A 178 6.15 39.26 -5.42
C ALA A 178 7.04 39.92 -6.50
N SER A 179 7.63 39.10 -7.38
CA SER A 179 8.40 39.58 -8.54
C SER A 179 7.50 40.32 -9.54
N THR A 180 6.28 39.81 -9.77
CA THR A 180 5.28 40.45 -10.65
C THR A 180 4.86 41.83 -10.12
N ASP A 181 4.62 41.96 -8.81
CA ASP A 181 4.32 43.27 -8.20
C ASP A 181 5.49 44.26 -8.37
N THR A 182 6.73 43.78 -8.23
CA THR A 182 7.93 44.60 -8.45
C THR A 182 8.05 45.03 -9.92
N LEU A 183 7.77 44.13 -10.87
CA LEU A 183 7.75 44.45 -12.30
C LEU A 183 6.71 45.51 -12.64
N LEU A 184 5.50 45.41 -12.09
CA LEU A 184 4.44 46.42 -12.28
C LEU A 184 4.88 47.79 -11.76
N HIS A 185 5.48 47.83 -10.57
CA HIS A 185 6.02 49.08 -10.01
C HIS A 185 7.13 49.67 -10.89
N THR A 186 8.04 48.83 -11.39
CA THR A 186 9.15 49.27 -12.26
C THR A 186 8.63 49.79 -13.61
N ALA A 187 7.61 49.15 -14.18
CA ALA A 187 6.95 49.61 -15.40
C ALA A 187 6.29 50.97 -15.22
N TYR A 188 5.66 51.22 -14.06
CA TYR A 188 5.09 52.53 -13.73
C TYR A 188 6.17 53.62 -13.64
N HIS A 189 7.31 53.35 -12.98
CA HIS A 189 8.42 54.31 -12.93
C HIS A 189 9.02 54.59 -14.31
N ALA A 190 9.13 53.58 -15.18
CA ALA A 190 9.60 53.74 -16.54
C ALA A 190 8.66 54.62 -17.38
N GLU A 191 7.34 54.45 -17.21
CA GLU A 191 6.34 55.32 -17.84
C GLU A 191 6.51 56.79 -17.41
N GLN A 192 6.66 57.03 -16.10
CA GLN A 192 6.87 58.38 -15.56
C GLN A 192 8.16 59.03 -16.10
N ALA A 193 9.29 58.30 -16.06
CA ALA A 193 10.56 58.79 -16.58
C ALA A 193 10.51 59.10 -18.08
N THR A 194 9.74 58.31 -18.84
CA THR A 194 9.52 58.55 -20.28
C THR A 194 8.74 59.84 -20.50
N ARG A 195 7.67 60.09 -19.74
CA ARG A 195 6.90 61.35 -19.81
C ARG A 195 7.73 62.58 -19.44
N GLU A 196 8.56 62.47 -18.40
CA GLU A 196 9.50 63.55 -18.03
C GLU A 196 10.51 63.81 -19.14
N SER A 197 11.05 62.76 -19.76
CA SER A 197 11.99 62.88 -20.88
C SER A 197 11.35 63.55 -22.10
N GLU A 198 10.09 63.23 -22.42
CA GLU A 198 9.33 63.91 -23.48
C GLU A 198 9.14 65.40 -23.19
N ALA A 199 8.78 65.76 -21.96
CA ALA A 199 8.64 67.16 -21.55
C ALA A 199 9.98 67.91 -21.61
N HIS A 200 11.08 67.29 -21.19
CA HIS A 200 12.42 67.87 -21.34
C HIS A 200 12.82 68.05 -22.80
N ALA A 201 12.53 67.08 -23.67
CA ALA A 201 12.80 67.19 -25.09
C ALA A 201 12.02 68.35 -25.75
N GLN A 202 10.76 68.56 -25.35
CA GLN A 202 9.97 69.72 -25.79
C GLN A 202 10.56 71.05 -25.33
N ASN A 203 10.99 71.14 -24.06
CA ASN A 203 11.65 72.34 -23.54
C ASN A 203 12.96 72.64 -24.28
N VAL A 204 13.78 71.62 -24.54
CA VAL A 204 15.02 71.77 -25.31
C VAL A 204 14.74 72.23 -26.74
N ALA A 205 13.72 71.68 -27.40
CA ALA A 205 13.31 72.12 -28.73
C ALA A 205 12.89 73.60 -28.75
N ALA A 206 12.07 74.03 -27.78
CA ALA A 206 11.65 75.42 -27.65
C ALA A 206 12.85 76.36 -27.40
N SER A 207 13.77 75.99 -26.50
CA SER A 207 14.99 76.78 -26.28
C SER A 207 15.90 76.82 -27.53
N ALA A 208 15.95 75.75 -28.32
CA ALA A 208 16.70 75.73 -29.57
C ALA A 208 16.09 76.67 -30.62
N GLU A 209 14.75 76.79 -30.67
CA GLU A 209 14.05 77.77 -31.53
C GLU A 209 14.33 79.21 -31.10
N GLU A 210 14.26 79.52 -29.80
CA GLU A 210 14.61 80.85 -29.27
C GLU A 210 16.08 81.20 -29.55
N GLN A 211 16.99 80.23 -29.39
CA GLN A 211 18.40 80.40 -29.68
C GLN A 211 18.62 80.63 -31.19
N HIS A 212 17.89 79.94 -32.07
CA HIS A 212 17.95 80.17 -33.51
C HIS A 212 17.53 81.60 -33.87
N ALA A 213 16.41 82.08 -33.32
CA ALA A 213 15.94 83.45 -33.54
C ALA A 213 16.97 84.50 -33.06
N SER A 214 17.55 84.29 -31.88
CA SER A 214 18.62 85.15 -31.36
C SER A 214 19.85 85.18 -32.27
N MET A 215 20.21 84.04 -32.87
CA MET A 215 21.32 83.96 -33.83
C MET A 215 21.02 84.70 -35.13
N GLU A 216 19.78 84.70 -35.61
CA GLU A 216 19.36 85.52 -36.77
C GLU A 216 19.49 87.02 -36.47
N GLU A 217 19.07 87.46 -35.28
CA GLU A 217 19.24 88.85 -34.84
C GLU A 217 20.72 89.26 -34.76
N ILE A 218 21.56 88.40 -34.16
CA ILE A 218 23.02 88.63 -34.09
C ILE A 218 23.62 88.73 -35.50
N SER A 219 23.21 87.85 -36.41
CA SER A 219 23.68 87.86 -37.80
C SER A 219 23.30 89.17 -38.51
N SER A 220 22.04 89.60 -38.37
CA SER A 220 21.55 90.87 -38.92
C SER A 220 22.27 92.09 -38.34
N ALA A 221 22.50 92.10 -37.02
CA ALA A 221 23.27 93.15 -36.35
C ALA A 221 24.74 93.19 -36.83
N ALA A 222 25.37 92.04 -37.00
CA ALA A 222 26.72 91.94 -37.55
C ALA A 222 26.81 92.47 -38.99
N GLU A 223 25.81 92.17 -39.84
CA GLU A 223 25.73 92.70 -41.21
C GLU A 223 25.56 94.23 -41.22
N THR A 224 24.74 94.75 -40.31
CA THR A 224 24.54 96.20 -40.14
C THR A 224 25.83 96.88 -39.69
N LEU A 225 26.53 96.30 -38.70
CA LEU A 225 27.83 96.79 -38.23
C LEU A 225 28.88 96.76 -39.35
N ALA A 226 28.91 95.71 -40.17
CA ALA A 226 29.80 95.61 -41.33
C ALA A 226 29.54 96.74 -42.35
N LYS A 227 28.27 96.99 -42.69
CA LYS A 227 27.87 98.13 -43.57
C LYS A 227 28.27 99.48 -42.97
N MET A 228 28.10 99.67 -41.66
CA MET A 228 28.54 100.89 -40.98
C MET A 228 30.06 101.07 -41.05
N ALA A 229 30.83 99.99 -40.85
CA ALA A 229 32.28 100.01 -40.97
C ALA A 229 32.75 100.34 -42.40
N GLU A 230 32.11 99.77 -43.43
CA GLU A 230 32.37 100.12 -44.84
C GLU A 230 32.08 101.58 -45.14
N ASN A 231 30.95 102.10 -44.66
CA ASN A 231 30.58 103.50 -44.81
C ASN A 231 31.61 104.43 -44.13
N LEU A 232 32.01 104.12 -42.90
CA LEU A 232 33.07 104.85 -42.19
C LEU A 232 34.39 104.81 -42.95
N GLN A 233 34.79 103.64 -43.47
CA GLN A 233 36.01 103.48 -44.27
C GLN A 233 35.97 104.33 -45.55
N SER A 234 34.81 104.39 -46.23
CA SER A 234 34.58 105.23 -47.40
C SER A 234 34.71 106.72 -47.06
N VAL A 235 34.10 107.17 -45.96
CA VAL A 235 34.21 108.55 -45.46
C VAL A 235 35.67 108.90 -45.16
N VAL A 236 36.40 108.05 -44.44
CA VAL A 236 37.82 108.26 -44.11
C VAL A 236 38.69 108.32 -45.37
N ASN A 237 38.45 107.45 -46.36
CA ASN A 237 39.19 107.47 -47.63
C ASN A 237 39.02 108.79 -48.40
N ARG A 238 37.86 109.44 -48.27
CA ARG A 238 37.59 110.75 -48.88
C ARG A 238 38.42 111.90 -48.28
N PHE A 239 38.96 111.69 -47.06
CA PHE A 239 39.85 112.62 -46.37
C PHE A 239 41.34 112.25 -46.50
N LYS A 240 41.67 111.11 -47.12
CA LYS A 240 43.04 110.79 -47.52
C LYS A 240 43.31 111.44 -48.88
N LEU A 241 44.07 112.53 -48.85
CA LEU A 241 44.64 113.28 -50.00
C LEU A 241 45.43 112.37 -50.95
#